data_AF-A0A521LY72-F1
#
_entry.id   AF-A0A521LY72-F1
#
_cell.length_a   1.000
_cell.length_b   1.000
_cell.length_c   1.000
_cell.angle_alpha   90.00
_cell.angle_beta   90.00
_cell.angle_gamma   90.00
#
_symmetry.space_group_name_H-M   'P 1'
#
loop_
_entity.id
_entity.type
_entity.pdbx_description
1 polymer ?
#
loop_
_entity_poly.entity_id
_entity_poly.type
_entity_poly.pdbx_seq_one_letter_code
_entity_poly.pdbx_strand_id
1 'polypeptide(L)'
;MVARVSRRGFLEGAAAFSAALWPALPARSAASMGFDEARHLLSRTSFGMTPAEIRAYETLDYTVAVDRLLSAPSREAATPAPGWIGMGPAEVRRAQQTAEAERRDKPDGRKAEVVRPVQEQGRELKIWWIEEMLGTEQPLIERMVWFWHGHFTSSLQKVRYPAALYRQNALFRREALGNYATLLKEVARDPAMLIYLDGMRSVARQPNENFGRELLELFTLGEGNYSEADIKAAARAFTGWSVNRETGQFVERGPQHDDGEKTFLGKTGRFGGEDILKILLAHPRTAETIVEKLWHEFVSLKPDAAEIKRLAADFRKSGYEIKPLLRALLLSASFRDPANRGSLIKSPVELIVGTVHVLGLPVPEKTGIVRMLQGLGQVPFDPPNVKGWAGGEAWISTYTLLLRQQFLRRMVEATTVAPMEGGMAMSARPNRRADRRQQLPGDDSTMQMMEPPRPVEGRSLRNAGNEARLGPTLTGVDSATLVRTLLPRQPVDGLDANGTPGAVVASALLDTAYQLK
;
A
#
# COMPACT_ATOMS: atom_id res chain seq x y z
N MET A 1 38.31 -73.78 -63.28
CA MET A 1 39.28 -73.77 -64.38
C MET A 1 39.60 -72.30 -64.70
N VAL A 2 40.88 -71.90 -64.56
CA VAL A 2 41.56 -70.69 -65.11
C VAL A 2 41.03 -69.31 -64.65
N ALA A 3 41.63 -68.60 -63.69
CA ALA A 3 42.89 -67.83 -63.67
C ALA A 3 42.89 -66.51 -64.49
N ARG A 4 42.96 -65.35 -63.81
CA ARG A 4 44.12 -64.42 -63.76
C ARG A 4 43.73 -63.01 -63.26
N VAL A 5 44.72 -62.38 -62.65
CA VAL A 5 44.73 -61.11 -61.90
C VAL A 5 45.25 -59.95 -62.77
N SER A 6 44.96 -58.71 -62.31
CA SER A 6 45.66 -57.41 -62.50
C SER A 6 45.11 -56.47 -63.59
N ARG A 7 44.94 -55.14 -63.41
CA ARG A 7 45.45 -54.17 -62.41
C ARG A 7 44.64 -52.83 -62.46
N ARG A 8 44.42 -52.25 -61.26
CA ARG A 8 44.43 -50.82 -60.84
C ARG A 8 43.69 -49.73 -61.64
N GLY A 9 42.83 -48.99 -60.92
CA GLY A 9 42.98 -47.53 -60.80
C GLY A 9 41.69 -46.68 -60.72
N PHE A 10 41.56 -45.97 -59.59
CA PHE A 10 40.85 -44.69 -59.38
C PHE A 10 39.34 -44.65 -59.05
N LEU A 11 39.09 -44.52 -57.73
CA LEU A 11 38.24 -43.53 -57.03
C LEU A 11 36.90 -43.11 -57.69
N GLU A 12 35.80 -43.72 -57.23
CA GLU A 12 34.46 -43.13 -57.27
C GLU A 12 34.23 -42.25 -56.03
N GLY A 13 34.00 -40.95 -56.24
CA GLY A 13 33.46 -40.03 -55.25
C GLY A 13 32.02 -39.68 -55.60
N ALA A 14 31.06 -40.36 -54.99
CA ALA A 14 29.65 -40.00 -55.07
C ALA A 14 29.34 -38.88 -54.06
N ALA A 15 28.86 -37.75 -54.56
CA ALA A 15 28.46 -36.59 -53.76
C ALA A 15 27.23 -36.91 -52.90
N ALA A 16 27.39 -36.82 -51.58
CA ALA A 16 26.28 -36.83 -50.64
C ALA A 16 25.63 -35.44 -50.60
N PHE A 17 24.35 -35.35 -50.95
CA PHE A 17 23.50 -34.18 -50.70
C PHE A 17 23.23 -34.08 -49.19
N SER A 18 24.01 -33.27 -48.49
CA SER A 18 23.68 -32.83 -47.14
C SER A 18 22.59 -31.78 -47.21
N ALA A 19 21.37 -32.14 -46.79
CA ALA A 19 20.32 -31.19 -46.49
C ALA A 19 20.78 -30.29 -45.33
N ALA A 20 21.26 -29.10 -45.67
CA ALA A 20 21.60 -28.08 -44.69
C ALA A 20 20.31 -27.70 -43.94
N LEU A 21 20.24 -28.10 -42.67
CA LEU A 21 19.34 -27.51 -41.68
C LEU A 21 19.61 -26.01 -41.66
N TRP A 22 18.70 -25.22 -42.23
CA TRP A 22 18.68 -23.79 -41.96
C TRP A 22 18.54 -23.59 -40.45
N PRO A 23 19.37 -22.75 -39.82
CA PRO A 23 19.12 -22.36 -38.44
C PRO A 23 17.77 -21.64 -38.43
N ALA A 24 16.83 -22.16 -37.65
CA ALA A 24 15.62 -21.44 -37.33
C ALA A 24 16.01 -20.05 -36.84
N LEU A 25 15.49 -19.01 -37.48
CA LEU A 25 15.62 -17.62 -37.04
C LEU A 25 15.30 -17.56 -35.54
N PRO A 26 16.11 -16.86 -34.72
CA PRO A 26 15.81 -16.73 -33.30
C PRO A 26 14.40 -16.17 -33.13
N ALA A 27 13.67 -16.75 -32.18
CA ALA A 27 12.35 -16.30 -31.76
C ALA A 27 12.32 -14.77 -31.68
N ARG A 28 11.32 -14.17 -32.35
CA ARG A 28 10.94 -12.76 -32.32
C ARG A 28 11.48 -12.09 -31.05
N SER A 29 12.49 -11.21 -31.16
CA SER A 29 13.00 -10.51 -29.98
C SER A 29 11.79 -9.86 -29.32
N ALA A 30 11.53 -10.19 -28.06
CA ALA A 30 10.46 -9.57 -27.32
C ALA A 30 10.68 -8.06 -27.41
N ALA A 31 9.76 -7.34 -28.03
CA ALA A 31 9.90 -5.90 -28.20
C ALA A 31 9.93 -5.28 -26.81
N SER A 32 10.96 -4.47 -26.53
CA SER A 32 11.06 -3.70 -25.29
C SER A 32 9.76 -2.93 -25.08
N MET A 33 9.22 -2.91 -23.85
CA MET A 33 7.93 -2.26 -23.59
C MET A 33 7.98 -0.73 -23.80
N GLY A 34 9.18 -0.13 -23.69
CA GLY A 34 9.38 1.30 -23.86
C GLY A 34 8.89 2.12 -22.67
N PHE A 35 9.17 3.43 -22.72
CA PHE A 35 8.99 4.33 -21.59
C PHE A 35 7.53 4.43 -21.11
N ASP A 36 6.56 4.55 -22.02
CA ASP A 36 5.16 4.80 -21.62
C ASP A 36 4.48 3.55 -21.05
N GLU A 37 4.82 2.34 -21.53
CA GLU A 37 4.35 1.10 -20.90
C GLU A 37 5.00 0.89 -19.53
N ALA A 38 6.31 1.18 -19.41
CA ALA A 38 7.02 1.14 -18.13
C ALA A 38 6.40 2.11 -17.11
N ARG A 39 6.15 3.36 -17.52
CA ARG A 39 5.49 4.37 -16.69
C ARG A 39 4.10 3.92 -16.28
N HIS A 40 3.29 3.39 -17.20
CA HIS A 40 1.96 2.89 -16.88
C HIS A 40 2.02 1.77 -15.84
N LEU A 41 2.84 0.74 -16.06
CA LEU A 41 3.02 -0.36 -15.12
C LEU A 41 3.41 0.15 -13.73
N LEU A 42 4.48 0.95 -13.64
CA LEU A 42 4.95 1.49 -12.36
C LEU A 42 3.91 2.41 -11.70
N SER A 43 3.16 3.21 -12.46
CA SER A 43 2.10 4.07 -11.91
C SER A 43 0.95 3.32 -11.25
N ARG A 44 0.74 2.05 -11.63
CA ARG A 44 -0.25 1.17 -11.02
C ARG A 44 0.31 0.44 -9.80
N THR A 45 1.61 0.14 -9.82
CA THR A 45 2.28 -0.73 -8.85
C THR A 45 3.18 -0.01 -7.85
N SER A 46 3.22 1.32 -7.85
CA SER A 46 3.94 2.13 -6.85
C SER A 46 3.11 3.32 -6.38
N PHE A 47 3.64 4.09 -5.41
CA PHE A 47 3.05 5.36 -4.98
C PHE A 47 3.49 6.54 -5.86
N GLY A 48 4.57 6.37 -6.62
CA GLY A 48 5.16 7.34 -7.55
C GLY A 48 6.41 6.73 -8.19
N MET A 49 6.96 7.37 -9.21
CA MET A 49 8.14 6.88 -9.92
C MET A 49 9.01 8.04 -10.41
N THR A 50 10.31 7.83 -10.40
CA THR A 50 11.33 8.71 -10.95
C THR A 50 11.64 8.34 -12.41
N PRO A 51 12.22 9.27 -13.20
CA PRO A 51 12.69 8.94 -14.54
C PRO A 51 13.68 7.77 -14.58
N ALA A 52 14.55 7.66 -13.57
CA ALA A 52 15.53 6.58 -13.47
C ALA A 52 14.86 5.21 -13.26
N GLU A 53 13.84 5.14 -12.41
CA GLU A 53 13.06 3.91 -12.20
C GLU A 53 12.32 3.47 -13.46
N ILE A 54 11.75 4.42 -14.23
CA ILE A 54 11.11 4.09 -15.52
C ILE A 54 12.15 3.53 -16.51
N ARG A 55 13.31 4.18 -16.63
CA ARG A 55 14.40 3.73 -17.53
C ARG A 55 14.96 2.36 -17.14
N ALA A 56 14.96 2.01 -15.86
CA ALA A 56 15.36 0.69 -15.39
C ALA A 56 14.42 -0.44 -15.84
N TYR A 57 13.24 -0.08 -16.35
CA TYR A 57 12.19 -1.00 -16.79
C TYR A 57 11.94 -0.93 -18.31
N GLU A 58 12.11 0.23 -18.96
CA GLU A 58 11.71 0.45 -20.37
C GLU A 58 12.35 -0.52 -21.39
N THR A 59 13.55 -1.02 -21.10
CA THR A 59 14.29 -1.93 -21.97
C THR A 59 13.92 -3.40 -21.76
N LEU A 60 13.14 -3.71 -20.72
CA LEU A 60 12.71 -5.07 -20.42
C LEU A 60 11.58 -5.50 -21.35
N ASP A 61 11.49 -6.81 -21.58
CA ASP A 61 10.23 -7.42 -22.00
C ASP A 61 9.17 -7.18 -20.91
N TYR A 62 7.94 -6.92 -21.33
CA TYR A 62 6.85 -6.59 -20.42
C TYR A 62 6.57 -7.72 -19.42
N THR A 63 6.68 -8.98 -19.84
CA THR A 63 6.48 -10.14 -18.96
C THR A 63 7.58 -10.22 -17.91
N VAL A 64 8.83 -10.00 -18.32
CA VAL A 64 9.98 -9.94 -17.42
C VAL A 64 9.84 -8.78 -16.41
N ALA A 65 9.33 -7.63 -16.83
CA ALA A 65 9.06 -6.50 -15.95
C ALA A 65 8.02 -6.86 -14.86
N VAL A 66 6.90 -7.50 -15.24
CA VAL A 66 5.89 -7.97 -14.29
C VAL A 66 6.46 -9.03 -13.35
N ASP A 67 7.24 -9.99 -13.87
CA ASP A 67 7.86 -11.03 -13.05
C ASP A 67 8.87 -10.47 -12.06
N ARG A 68 9.63 -9.43 -12.45
CA ARG A 68 10.53 -8.70 -11.56
C ARG A 68 9.79 -8.05 -10.39
N LEU A 69 8.66 -7.38 -10.65
CA LEU A 69 7.84 -6.74 -9.60
C LEU A 69 7.28 -7.76 -8.59
N LEU A 70 7.03 -9.00 -9.02
CA LEU A 70 6.46 -10.07 -8.21
C LEU A 70 7.51 -11.01 -7.60
N SER A 71 8.80 -10.74 -7.84
CA SER A 71 9.90 -11.59 -7.39
C SER A 71 10.31 -11.28 -5.95
N ALA A 72 10.68 -12.33 -5.19
CA ALA A 72 11.23 -12.25 -3.84
C ALA A 72 10.55 -11.21 -2.91
N PRO A 73 9.23 -11.32 -2.66
CA PRO A 73 8.50 -10.33 -1.87
C PRO A 73 9.06 -10.25 -0.45
N SER A 74 9.44 -9.04 -0.01
CA SER A 74 9.78 -8.80 1.39
C SER A 74 8.54 -9.02 2.26
N ARG A 75 8.71 -9.78 3.35
CA ARG A 75 7.65 -10.03 4.34
C ARG A 75 7.74 -9.11 5.55
N GLU A 76 8.78 -8.29 5.60
CA GLU A 76 9.08 -7.37 6.69
C GLU A 76 9.30 -5.95 6.13
N ALA A 77 9.00 -4.96 6.95
CA ALA A 77 9.24 -3.56 6.60
C ALA A 77 10.74 -3.26 6.70
N ALA A 78 11.26 -2.44 5.79
CA ALA A 78 12.62 -1.93 5.89
C ALA A 78 12.76 -0.93 7.06
N THR A 79 11.69 -0.19 7.34
CA THR A 79 11.62 0.79 8.42
C THR A 79 11.52 0.08 9.78
N PRO A 80 12.45 0.33 10.72
CA PRO A 80 12.44 -0.34 12.02
C PRO A 80 11.13 -0.15 12.78
N ALA A 81 10.68 -1.22 13.44
CA ALA A 81 9.46 -1.20 14.24
C ALA A 81 9.56 -0.18 15.39
N PRO A 82 8.45 0.51 15.75
CA PRO A 82 8.42 1.36 16.93
C PRO A 82 8.74 0.58 18.22
N GLY A 83 9.49 1.17 19.15
CA GLY A 83 9.99 0.46 20.36
C GLY A 83 8.91 -0.07 21.32
N TRP A 84 7.66 0.39 21.18
CA TRP A 84 6.53 0.00 22.04
C TRP A 84 5.71 -1.18 21.51
N ILE A 85 6.05 -1.78 20.35
CA ILE A 85 5.24 -2.86 19.74
C ILE A 85 5.10 -4.12 20.63
N GLY A 86 6.01 -4.32 21.59
CA GLY A 86 5.98 -5.42 22.55
C GLY A 86 4.98 -5.22 23.69
N MET A 87 4.42 -4.01 23.88
CA MET A 87 3.53 -3.72 25.00
C MET A 87 2.18 -4.43 24.85
N GLY A 88 1.77 -5.13 25.91
CA GLY A 88 0.44 -5.75 26.01
C GLY A 88 -0.66 -4.71 26.30
N PRO A 89 -1.95 -5.01 26.04
CA PRO A 89 -3.04 -4.06 26.31
C PRO A 89 -3.12 -3.62 27.78
N ALA A 90 -2.80 -4.50 28.73
CA ALA A 90 -2.79 -4.14 30.16
C ALA A 90 -1.67 -3.18 30.53
N GLU A 91 -0.50 -3.29 29.90
CA GLU A 91 0.60 -2.36 30.06
C GLU A 91 0.25 -0.99 29.47
N VAL A 92 -0.30 -0.95 28.26
CA VAL A 92 -0.76 0.29 27.63
C VAL A 92 -1.83 0.98 28.48
N ARG A 93 -2.79 0.22 29.04
CA ARG A 93 -3.81 0.77 29.96
C ARG A 93 -3.19 1.35 31.23
N ARG A 94 -2.23 0.66 31.85
CA ARG A 94 -1.53 1.15 33.04
C ARG A 94 -0.77 2.44 32.73
N ALA A 95 -0.02 2.49 31.63
CA ALA A 95 0.68 3.69 31.20
C ALA A 95 -0.27 4.88 30.96
N GLN A 96 -1.43 4.62 30.34
CA GLN A 96 -2.47 5.62 30.14
C GLN A 96 -3.05 6.13 31.49
N GLN A 97 -3.33 5.23 32.43
CA GLN A 97 -3.85 5.59 33.76
C GLN A 97 -2.83 6.39 34.58
N THR A 98 -1.55 6.01 34.56
CA THR A 98 -0.47 6.76 35.20
C THR A 98 -0.37 8.18 34.62
N ALA A 99 -0.36 8.31 33.29
CA ALA A 99 -0.33 9.60 32.62
C ALA A 99 -1.58 10.48 32.90
N GLU A 100 -2.72 9.87 33.22
CA GLU A 100 -3.94 10.58 33.62
C GLU A 100 -3.94 11.01 35.09
N ALA A 101 -3.33 10.21 35.98
CA ALA A 101 -3.15 10.55 37.38
C ALA A 101 -2.20 11.74 37.56
N GLU A 102 -1.04 11.74 36.87
CA GLU A 102 -0.07 12.85 36.90
C GLU A 102 -0.65 14.20 36.45
N ARG A 103 -1.73 14.19 35.65
CA ARG A 103 -2.44 15.43 35.27
C ARG A 103 -3.19 16.07 36.42
N ARG A 104 -3.66 15.28 37.38
CA ARG A 104 -4.48 15.75 38.49
C ARG A 104 -3.63 16.37 39.61
N ASP A 105 -2.33 16.10 39.65
CA ASP A 105 -1.48 16.36 40.81
C ASP A 105 -0.53 17.58 40.70
N LYS A 106 -0.73 18.54 39.78
CA LYS A 106 0.12 19.75 39.73
C LYS A 106 -0.36 20.84 40.70
N PRO A 107 0.41 21.18 41.77
CA PRO A 107 -0.01 22.17 42.77
C PRO A 107 0.14 23.63 42.30
N ASP A 108 0.88 23.87 41.21
CA ASP A 108 1.29 25.20 40.75
C ASP A 108 0.35 25.83 39.69
N GLY A 109 -0.78 25.18 39.39
CA GLY A 109 -1.73 25.63 38.36
C GLY A 109 -1.21 25.52 36.92
N ARG A 110 0.02 25.02 36.68
CA ARG A 110 0.54 24.78 35.33
C ARG A 110 -0.02 23.46 34.80
N LYS A 111 -0.53 23.45 33.57
CA LYS A 111 -0.97 22.20 32.92
C LYS A 111 0.25 21.30 32.72
N ALA A 112 0.17 20.05 33.18
CA ALA A 112 1.19 19.04 32.87
C ALA A 112 1.31 18.85 31.35
N GLU A 113 2.52 18.57 30.86
CA GLU A 113 2.67 18.13 29.47
C GLU A 113 1.80 16.88 29.30
N VAL A 114 0.87 16.96 28.37
CA VAL A 114 -0.24 16.01 28.23
C VAL A 114 0.27 14.80 27.47
N VAL A 115 0.98 13.91 28.15
CA VAL A 115 1.38 12.63 27.55
C VAL A 115 0.12 11.82 27.31
N ARG A 116 -0.05 11.36 26.07
CA ARG A 116 -1.18 10.51 25.66
C ARG A 116 -0.61 9.30 24.96
N PRO A 117 -0.18 8.26 25.69
CA PRO A 117 0.56 7.15 25.14
C PRO A 117 -0.07 6.57 23.86
N VAL A 118 -1.38 6.29 23.87
CA VAL A 118 -2.08 5.75 22.68
C VAL A 118 -2.07 6.73 21.50
N GLN A 119 -2.18 8.04 21.75
CA GLN A 119 -2.18 9.06 20.69
C GLN A 119 -0.77 9.27 20.12
N GLU A 120 0.25 9.26 20.98
CA GLU A 120 1.66 9.36 20.58
C GLU A 120 2.09 8.14 19.79
N GLN A 121 1.84 6.93 20.31
CA GLN A 121 2.08 5.67 19.60
C GLN A 121 1.31 5.63 18.28
N GLY A 122 0.05 6.07 18.26
CA GLY A 122 -0.75 6.18 17.05
C GLY A 122 -0.16 7.14 16.01
N ARG A 123 0.36 8.29 16.45
CA ARG A 123 1.06 9.25 15.58
C ARG A 123 2.35 8.66 15.02
N GLU A 124 3.14 7.99 15.87
CA GLU A 124 4.37 7.31 15.47
C GLU A 124 4.10 6.19 14.47
N LEU A 125 3.04 5.41 14.67
CA LEU A 125 2.65 4.32 13.76
C LEU A 125 2.29 4.83 12.37
N LYS A 126 1.55 5.95 12.28
CA LYS A 126 1.22 6.59 10.99
C LYS A 126 2.47 7.09 10.28
N ILE A 127 3.36 7.72 11.03
CA ILE A 127 4.63 8.23 10.52
C ILE A 127 5.51 7.08 10.02
N TRP A 128 5.64 6.01 10.82
CA TRP A 128 6.39 4.80 10.46
C TRP A 128 5.92 4.22 9.12
N TRP A 129 4.62 4.11 8.87
CA TRP A 129 4.15 3.53 7.61
C TRP A 129 4.37 4.47 6.41
N ILE A 130 4.26 5.78 6.61
CA ILE A 130 4.61 6.76 5.57
C ILE A 130 6.10 6.66 5.21
N GLU A 131 6.98 6.48 6.21
CA GLU A 131 8.40 6.26 5.98
C GLU A 131 8.65 4.99 5.18
N GLU A 132 7.96 3.90 5.51
CA GLU A 132 8.06 2.65 4.75
C GLU A 132 7.64 2.83 3.29
N MET A 133 6.52 3.53 3.02
CA MET A 133 6.08 3.78 1.65
C MET A 133 7.04 4.67 0.85
N LEU A 134 7.76 5.57 1.51
CA LEU A 134 8.75 6.46 0.88
C LEU A 134 10.10 5.78 0.66
N GLY A 135 10.48 4.83 1.52
CA GLY A 135 11.81 4.22 1.54
C GLY A 135 11.90 2.80 1.01
N THR A 136 10.77 2.13 0.76
CA THR A 136 10.78 0.73 0.31
C THR A 136 11.31 0.57 -1.12
N GLU A 137 12.13 -0.46 -1.33
CA GLU A 137 12.58 -0.88 -2.66
C GLU A 137 11.54 -1.77 -3.38
N GLN A 138 10.48 -2.18 -2.68
CA GLN A 138 9.42 -3.05 -3.21
C GLN A 138 8.05 -2.38 -3.11
N PRO A 139 7.81 -1.29 -3.87
CA PRO A 139 6.60 -0.49 -3.71
C PRO A 139 5.31 -1.25 -4.02
N LEU A 140 5.34 -2.30 -4.85
CA LEU A 140 4.18 -3.16 -5.10
C LEU A 140 3.72 -3.88 -3.82
N ILE A 141 4.65 -4.28 -2.96
CA ILE A 141 4.31 -4.92 -1.69
C ILE A 141 3.55 -3.93 -0.82
N GLU A 142 4.06 -2.71 -0.64
CA GLU A 142 3.36 -1.70 0.17
C GLU A 142 2.03 -1.24 -0.46
N ARG A 143 1.91 -1.24 -1.80
CA ARG A 143 0.62 -1.02 -2.48
C ARG A 143 -0.39 -2.13 -2.16
N MET A 144 0.05 -3.38 -2.10
CA MET A 144 -0.79 -4.50 -1.65
C MET A 144 -1.11 -4.44 -0.15
N VAL A 145 -0.17 -4.04 0.71
CA VAL A 145 -0.44 -3.80 2.14
C VAL A 145 -1.51 -2.72 2.30
N TRP A 146 -1.41 -1.62 1.54
CA TRP A 146 -2.41 -0.55 1.53
C TRP A 146 -3.78 -1.06 1.07
N PHE A 147 -3.82 -1.84 -0.01
CA PHE A 147 -5.04 -2.48 -0.51
C PHE A 147 -5.70 -3.37 0.55
N TRP A 148 -4.93 -4.26 1.18
CA TRP A 148 -5.44 -5.15 2.22
C TRP A 148 -5.90 -4.41 3.47
N HIS A 149 -5.23 -3.32 3.85
CA HIS A 149 -5.67 -2.45 4.94
C HIS A 149 -7.01 -1.75 4.66
N GLY A 150 -7.26 -1.39 3.39
CA GLY A 150 -8.55 -0.87 2.95
C GLY A 150 -9.65 -1.94 2.81
N HIS A 151 -9.28 -3.19 2.50
CA HIS A 151 -10.21 -4.31 2.40
C HIS A 151 -10.59 -4.87 3.77
N PHE A 152 -9.61 -5.19 4.62
CA PHE A 152 -9.78 -5.69 5.99
C PHE A 152 -9.65 -4.55 6.99
N THR A 153 -10.58 -3.61 6.88
CA THR A 153 -10.54 -2.34 7.59
C THR A 153 -10.49 -2.50 9.11
N SER A 154 -9.54 -1.81 9.76
CA SER A 154 -9.52 -1.57 11.21
C SER A 154 -9.05 -0.15 11.51
N SER A 155 -9.67 0.50 12.50
CA SER A 155 -9.38 1.90 12.86
C SER A 155 -8.72 2.02 14.23
N LEU A 156 -7.66 2.85 14.30
CA LEU A 156 -7.01 3.24 15.54
C LEU A 156 -7.98 3.89 16.54
N GLN A 157 -8.98 4.63 16.05
CA GLN A 157 -9.99 5.28 16.90
C GLN A 157 -10.79 4.29 17.75
N LYS A 158 -11.12 3.13 17.16
CA LYS A 158 -11.90 2.07 17.82
C LYS A 158 -11.01 1.02 18.50
N VAL A 159 -9.92 0.62 17.85
CA VAL A 159 -9.00 -0.40 18.39
C VAL A 159 -8.24 0.13 19.61
N ARG A 160 -7.78 1.39 19.58
CA ARG A 160 -7.02 2.05 20.66
C ARG A 160 -5.84 1.24 21.22
N TYR A 161 -5.30 0.35 20.40
CA TYR A 161 -4.16 -0.50 20.71
C TYR A 161 -3.22 -0.54 19.50
N PRO A 162 -2.33 0.46 19.36
CA PRO A 162 -1.46 0.64 18.19
C PRO A 162 -0.64 -0.60 17.85
N ALA A 163 -0.18 -1.38 18.84
CA ALA A 163 0.61 -2.58 18.59
C ALA A 163 -0.16 -3.68 17.85
N ALA A 164 -1.48 -3.80 18.06
CA ALA A 164 -2.31 -4.73 17.28
C ALA A 164 -2.42 -4.27 15.82
N LEU A 165 -2.56 -2.97 15.55
CA LEU A 165 -2.62 -2.45 14.18
C LEU A 165 -1.28 -2.57 13.44
N TYR A 166 -0.15 -2.41 14.15
CA TYR A 166 1.16 -2.74 13.60
C TYR A 166 1.24 -4.22 13.19
N ARG A 167 0.83 -5.14 14.08
CA ARG A 167 0.83 -6.59 13.79
C ARG A 167 -0.08 -6.95 12.62
N GLN A 168 -1.25 -6.33 12.53
CA GLN A 168 -2.18 -6.50 11.40
C GLN A 168 -1.55 -5.99 10.09
N ASN A 169 -0.88 -4.83 10.10
CA ASN A 169 -0.12 -4.34 8.95
C ASN A 169 1.02 -5.30 8.55
N ALA A 170 1.74 -5.87 9.51
CA ALA A 170 2.75 -6.90 9.26
C ALA A 170 2.14 -8.21 8.69
N LEU A 171 0.95 -8.61 9.13
CA LEU A 171 0.18 -9.71 8.51
C LEU A 171 -0.12 -9.40 7.05
N PHE A 172 -0.64 -8.21 6.74
CA PHE A 172 -0.93 -7.79 5.37
C PHE A 172 0.32 -7.79 4.48
N ARG A 173 1.48 -7.46 5.03
CA ARG A 173 2.76 -7.50 4.30
C ARG A 173 3.24 -8.91 4.03
N ARG A 174 3.18 -9.78 5.04
CA ARG A 174 3.54 -11.19 4.89
C ARG A 174 2.70 -11.88 3.81
N GLU A 175 1.41 -11.56 3.76
CA GLU A 175 0.45 -12.12 2.80
C GLU A 175 0.20 -11.23 1.58
N ALA A 176 0.97 -10.15 1.38
CA ALA A 176 0.73 -9.16 0.33
C ALA A 176 0.58 -9.80 -1.06
N LEU A 177 1.46 -10.76 -1.36
CA LEU A 177 1.44 -11.61 -2.56
C LEU A 177 1.25 -13.11 -2.21
N GLY A 178 0.78 -13.41 -1.00
CA GLY A 178 0.61 -14.75 -0.46
C GLY A 178 -0.70 -15.40 -0.92
N ASN A 179 -1.45 -15.94 0.04
CA ASN A 179 -2.69 -16.66 -0.23
C ASN A 179 -3.89 -16.00 0.45
N TYR A 180 -4.97 -15.73 -0.31
CA TYR A 180 -6.15 -15.04 0.24
C TYR A 180 -6.93 -15.90 1.24
N ALA A 181 -6.98 -17.22 1.08
CA ALA A 181 -7.60 -18.11 2.07
C ALA A 181 -6.85 -18.08 3.41
N THR A 182 -5.51 -18.08 3.36
CA THR A 182 -4.66 -17.89 4.55
C THR A 182 -4.90 -16.52 5.17
N LEU A 183 -4.84 -15.45 4.38
CA LEU A 183 -5.04 -14.09 4.86
C LEU A 183 -6.42 -13.92 5.51
N LEU A 184 -7.49 -14.43 4.90
CA LEU A 184 -8.85 -14.36 5.44
C LEU A 184 -8.96 -15.07 6.81
N LYS A 185 -8.33 -16.24 6.95
CA LYS A 185 -8.28 -17.00 8.21
C LYS A 185 -7.49 -16.25 9.29
N GLU A 186 -6.34 -15.71 8.93
CA GLU A 186 -5.50 -14.96 9.87
C GLU A 186 -6.18 -13.67 10.34
N VAL A 187 -6.86 -12.95 9.44
CA VAL A 187 -7.64 -11.75 9.80
C VAL A 187 -8.81 -12.06 10.71
N ALA A 188 -9.49 -13.20 10.53
CA ALA A 188 -10.57 -13.60 11.43
C ALA A 188 -10.09 -13.82 12.88
N ARG A 189 -8.79 -14.13 13.06
CA ARG A 189 -8.12 -14.30 14.37
C ARG A 189 -7.34 -13.07 14.81
N ASP A 190 -7.23 -12.05 13.97
CA ASP A 190 -6.40 -10.89 14.24
C ASP A 190 -6.95 -10.06 15.41
N PRO A 191 -6.13 -9.73 16.43
CA PRO A 191 -6.58 -8.94 17.57
C PRO A 191 -7.14 -7.56 17.20
N ALA A 192 -6.60 -6.87 16.18
CA ALA A 192 -7.14 -5.58 15.78
C ALA A 192 -8.55 -5.74 15.19
N MET A 193 -8.76 -6.75 14.34
CA MET A 193 -10.05 -7.08 13.75
C MET A 193 -11.09 -7.49 14.82
N LEU A 194 -10.72 -8.36 15.75
CA LEU A 194 -11.60 -8.80 16.85
C LEU A 194 -12.00 -7.67 17.80
N ILE A 195 -11.12 -6.68 18.02
CA ILE A 195 -11.47 -5.47 18.76
C ILE A 195 -12.36 -4.55 17.90
N TYR A 196 -11.99 -4.36 16.63
CA TYR A 196 -12.65 -3.43 15.72
C TYR A 196 -14.09 -3.84 15.41
N LEU A 197 -14.39 -5.12 15.29
CA LEU A 197 -15.74 -5.64 15.01
C LEU A 197 -16.40 -6.26 16.25
N ASP A 198 -15.93 -5.90 17.44
CA ASP A 198 -16.51 -6.31 18.73
C ASP A 198 -16.61 -7.84 18.94
N GLY A 199 -15.77 -8.61 18.23
CA GLY A 199 -15.68 -10.07 18.34
C GLY A 199 -15.37 -10.56 19.75
N MET A 200 -14.58 -9.78 20.51
CA MET A 200 -14.31 -10.08 21.93
C MET A 200 -15.55 -10.19 22.83
N ARG A 201 -16.71 -9.67 22.38
CA ARG A 201 -17.99 -9.71 23.09
C ARG A 201 -18.92 -10.83 22.58
N SER A 202 -18.54 -11.54 21.53
CA SER A 202 -19.35 -12.59 20.92
C SER A 202 -19.27 -13.88 21.73
N VAL A 203 -20.36 -14.23 22.42
CA VAL A 203 -20.46 -15.45 23.25
C VAL A 203 -21.74 -16.20 22.90
N ALA A 204 -21.84 -17.49 23.20
CA ALA A 204 -22.96 -18.35 22.80
C ALA A 204 -24.34 -17.77 23.13
N ARG A 205 -24.50 -17.19 24.32
CA ARG A 205 -25.76 -16.56 24.77
C ARG A 205 -26.09 -15.22 24.11
N GLN A 206 -25.08 -14.57 23.52
CA GLN A 206 -25.21 -13.27 22.87
C GLN A 206 -24.18 -13.16 21.72
N PRO A 207 -24.42 -13.85 20.59
CA PRO A 207 -23.55 -13.75 19.42
C PRO A 207 -23.54 -12.32 18.88
N ASN A 208 -22.35 -11.82 18.50
CA ASN A 208 -22.21 -10.51 17.88
C ASN A 208 -22.17 -10.65 16.36
N GLU A 209 -23.13 -10.02 15.67
CA GLU A 209 -23.30 -10.12 14.22
C GLU A 209 -22.31 -9.27 13.41
N ASN A 210 -21.62 -8.30 14.01
CA ASN A 210 -20.78 -7.35 13.27
C ASN A 210 -19.75 -8.05 12.38
N PHE A 211 -18.93 -8.94 12.96
CA PHE A 211 -17.93 -9.67 12.17
C PHE A 211 -18.56 -10.55 11.10
N GLY A 212 -19.65 -11.27 11.42
CA GLY A 212 -20.36 -12.12 10.44
C GLY A 212 -20.92 -11.32 9.27
N ARG A 213 -21.47 -10.12 9.53
CA ARG A 213 -21.96 -9.19 8.51
C ARG A 213 -20.85 -8.69 7.62
N GLU A 214 -19.77 -8.14 8.18
CA GLU A 214 -18.66 -7.61 7.37
C GLU A 214 -17.92 -8.72 6.61
N LEU A 215 -17.81 -9.92 7.19
CA LEU A 215 -17.24 -11.09 6.53
C LEU A 215 -18.00 -11.42 5.25
N LEU A 216 -19.33 -11.43 5.31
CA LEU A 216 -20.21 -11.72 4.18
C LEU A 216 -20.26 -10.55 3.18
N GLU A 217 -20.51 -9.35 3.66
CA GLU A 217 -20.74 -8.16 2.83
C GLU A 217 -19.47 -7.63 2.18
N LEU A 218 -18.40 -7.44 2.97
CA LEU A 218 -17.25 -6.67 2.52
C LEU A 218 -16.06 -7.55 2.15
N PHE A 219 -15.86 -8.62 2.91
CA PHE A 219 -14.67 -9.46 2.78
C PHE A 219 -14.87 -10.61 1.78
N THR A 220 -16.09 -11.05 1.49
CA THR A 220 -16.30 -12.22 0.64
C THR A 220 -17.37 -12.03 -0.43
N LEU A 221 -18.65 -12.13 -0.12
CA LEU A 221 -19.71 -12.33 -1.10
C LEU A 221 -20.20 -11.02 -1.74
N GLY A 222 -20.09 -9.90 -1.04
CA GLY A 222 -20.76 -8.68 -1.49
C GLY A 222 -22.22 -8.64 -1.04
N GLU A 223 -22.75 -7.43 -0.89
CA GLU A 223 -24.15 -7.18 -0.54
C GLU A 223 -25.11 -7.93 -1.48
N GLY A 224 -26.20 -8.46 -0.92
CA GLY A 224 -27.25 -9.17 -1.68
C GLY A 224 -26.97 -10.65 -2.01
N ASN A 225 -25.82 -11.19 -1.58
CA ASN A 225 -25.41 -12.58 -1.87
C ASN A 225 -25.55 -13.54 -0.68
N TYR A 226 -26.25 -13.13 0.37
CA TYR A 226 -26.48 -13.90 1.60
C TYR A 226 -27.78 -13.43 2.27
N SER A 227 -28.31 -14.23 3.19
CA SER A 227 -29.50 -13.89 3.97
C SER A 227 -29.13 -13.37 5.38
N GLU A 228 -30.09 -12.77 6.08
CA GLU A 228 -29.93 -12.43 7.50
C GLU A 228 -29.69 -13.69 8.37
N ALA A 229 -30.26 -14.83 7.99
CA ALA A 229 -30.02 -16.09 8.67
C ALA A 229 -28.55 -16.53 8.57
N ASP A 230 -27.89 -16.27 7.43
CA ASP A 230 -26.47 -16.55 7.23
C ASP A 230 -25.59 -15.67 8.14
N ILE A 231 -25.95 -14.40 8.32
CA ILE A 231 -25.27 -13.50 9.27
C ILE A 231 -25.34 -14.07 10.70
N LYS A 232 -26.53 -14.49 11.14
CA LYS A 232 -26.74 -15.07 12.46
C LYS A 232 -25.98 -16.38 12.64
N ALA A 233 -25.99 -17.25 11.63
CA ALA A 233 -25.25 -18.50 11.65
C ALA A 233 -23.73 -18.26 11.73
N ALA A 234 -23.20 -17.32 10.94
CA ALA A 234 -21.80 -16.92 11.02
C ALA A 234 -21.47 -16.34 12.41
N ALA A 235 -22.29 -15.44 12.94
CA ALA A 235 -22.11 -14.84 14.26
C ALA A 235 -21.99 -15.90 15.37
N ARG A 236 -22.89 -16.91 15.35
CA ARG A 236 -22.85 -18.05 16.26
C ARG A 236 -21.55 -18.85 16.11
N ALA A 237 -21.10 -19.10 14.89
CA ALA A 237 -19.89 -19.87 14.61
C ALA A 237 -18.59 -19.20 15.07
N PHE A 238 -18.55 -17.87 15.22
CA PHE A 238 -17.39 -17.14 15.73
C PHE A 238 -17.45 -16.83 17.24
N THR A 239 -18.49 -17.32 17.96
CA THR A 239 -18.57 -17.12 19.42
C THR A 239 -17.38 -17.75 20.15
N GLY A 240 -16.92 -17.12 21.23
CA GLY A 240 -15.78 -17.58 22.02
C GLY A 240 -14.40 -17.18 21.45
N TRP A 241 -14.32 -16.67 20.22
CA TRP A 241 -13.10 -16.07 19.69
C TRP A 241 -12.86 -14.70 20.35
N SER A 242 -11.68 -14.50 20.93
CA SER A 242 -11.43 -13.34 21.79
C SER A 242 -9.96 -12.94 21.78
N VAL A 243 -9.66 -11.87 22.51
CA VAL A 243 -8.29 -11.39 22.74
C VAL A 243 -7.97 -11.47 24.23
N ASN A 244 -6.79 -11.98 24.55
CA ASN A 244 -6.28 -11.95 25.91
C ASN A 244 -6.02 -10.49 26.33
N ARG A 245 -6.66 -10.04 27.42
CA ARG A 245 -6.60 -8.64 27.88
C ARG A 245 -5.25 -8.22 28.45
N GLU A 246 -4.38 -9.18 28.77
CA GLU A 246 -3.03 -8.96 29.25
C GLU A 246 -2.03 -8.90 28.10
N THR A 247 -2.02 -9.94 27.26
CA THR A 247 -0.99 -10.11 26.21
C THR A 247 -1.39 -9.52 24.85
N GLY A 248 -2.69 -9.30 24.61
CA GLY A 248 -3.19 -8.82 23.32
C GLY A 248 -3.16 -9.87 22.21
N GLN A 249 -3.03 -11.15 22.57
CA GLN A 249 -3.00 -12.29 21.66
C GLN A 249 -4.39 -12.90 21.48
N PHE A 250 -4.62 -13.53 20.33
CA PHE A 250 -5.83 -14.31 20.06
C PHE A 250 -5.98 -15.46 21.07
N VAL A 251 -7.22 -15.72 21.49
CA VAL A 251 -7.58 -16.88 22.31
C VAL A 251 -8.97 -17.41 21.93
N GLU A 252 -9.12 -18.73 21.96
CA GLU A 252 -10.42 -19.39 21.84
C GLU A 252 -10.93 -19.77 23.24
N ARG A 253 -12.16 -19.34 23.56
CA ARG A 253 -12.82 -19.61 24.83
C ARG A 253 -13.93 -20.63 24.61
N GLY A 254 -13.56 -21.91 24.59
CA GLY A 254 -14.49 -23.03 24.35
C GLY A 254 -15.81 -22.95 25.14
N PRO A 255 -15.80 -22.68 26.46
CA PRO A 255 -17.04 -22.54 27.24
C PRO A 255 -17.97 -21.37 26.83
N GLN A 256 -17.48 -20.46 25.99
CA GLN A 256 -18.26 -19.34 25.44
C GLN A 256 -18.68 -19.58 23.98
N HIS A 257 -18.30 -20.71 23.39
CA HIS A 257 -18.63 -21.07 22.02
C HIS A 257 -20.01 -21.75 21.96
N ASP A 258 -20.73 -21.50 20.87
CA ASP A 258 -21.97 -22.17 20.51
C ASP A 258 -21.65 -23.36 19.61
N ASP A 259 -21.59 -24.56 20.19
CA ASP A 259 -21.38 -25.83 19.49
C ASP A 259 -22.66 -26.40 18.82
N GLY A 260 -23.76 -25.66 18.85
CA GLY A 260 -25.03 -26.06 18.27
C GLY A 260 -24.97 -26.17 16.75
N GLU A 261 -25.95 -26.89 16.19
CA GLU A 261 -26.13 -26.97 14.74
C GLU A 261 -26.52 -25.61 14.15
N LYS A 262 -26.00 -25.33 12.94
CA LYS A 262 -26.16 -24.09 12.20
C LYS A 262 -26.41 -24.42 10.73
N THR A 263 -27.28 -23.65 10.10
CA THR A 263 -27.47 -23.68 8.65
C THR A 263 -26.86 -22.40 8.07
N PHE A 264 -25.93 -22.55 7.14
CA PHE A 264 -25.19 -21.46 6.52
C PHE A 264 -25.00 -21.74 5.02
N LEU A 265 -25.47 -20.81 4.19
CA LEU A 265 -25.45 -20.90 2.72
C LEU A 265 -25.99 -22.25 2.21
N GLY A 266 -27.11 -22.69 2.78
CA GLY A 266 -27.80 -23.94 2.42
C GLY A 266 -27.12 -25.22 2.91
N LYS A 267 -26.02 -25.14 3.67
CA LYS A 267 -25.37 -26.30 4.31
C LYS A 267 -25.71 -26.31 5.79
N THR A 268 -25.88 -27.49 6.38
CA THR A 268 -26.19 -27.65 7.81
C THR A 268 -25.12 -28.50 8.49
N GLY A 269 -24.73 -28.09 9.69
CA GLY A 269 -23.75 -28.80 10.50
C GLY A 269 -23.40 -28.06 11.78
N ARG A 270 -22.58 -28.67 12.64
CA ARG A 270 -22.02 -28.02 13.83
C ARG A 270 -20.80 -27.18 13.45
N PHE A 271 -21.04 -26.14 12.66
CA PHE A 271 -19.98 -25.31 12.10
C PHE A 271 -19.34 -24.40 13.16
N GLY A 272 -18.02 -24.36 13.20
CA GLY A 272 -17.21 -23.33 13.84
C GLY A 272 -16.76 -22.25 12.85
N GLY A 273 -16.03 -21.25 13.34
CA GLY A 273 -15.57 -20.13 12.52
C GLY A 273 -14.75 -20.56 11.29
N GLU A 274 -13.85 -21.54 11.45
CA GLU A 274 -13.07 -22.06 10.32
C GLU A 274 -13.93 -22.74 9.24
N ASP A 275 -15.02 -23.44 9.63
CA ASP A 275 -15.92 -24.06 8.67
C ASP A 275 -16.68 -23.03 7.85
N ILE A 276 -17.12 -21.92 8.47
CA ILE A 276 -17.74 -20.80 7.78
C ILE A 276 -16.79 -20.21 6.74
N LEU A 277 -15.52 -19.99 7.10
CA LEU A 277 -14.50 -19.51 6.15
C LEU A 277 -14.30 -20.47 4.98
N LYS A 278 -14.26 -21.78 5.26
CA LYS A 278 -14.14 -22.81 4.21
C LYS A 278 -15.34 -22.83 3.26
N ILE A 279 -16.56 -22.69 3.78
CA ILE A 279 -17.78 -22.61 2.96
C ILE A 279 -17.73 -21.36 2.09
N LEU A 280 -17.32 -20.21 2.63
CA LEU A 280 -17.17 -18.97 1.87
C LEU A 280 -16.13 -19.06 0.77
N LEU A 281 -14.96 -19.63 1.04
CA LEU A 281 -13.91 -19.83 0.05
C LEU A 281 -14.33 -20.82 -1.06
N ALA A 282 -15.26 -21.73 -0.77
CA ALA A 282 -15.85 -22.60 -1.78
C ALA A 282 -16.93 -21.89 -2.64
N HIS A 283 -17.43 -20.73 -2.22
CA HIS A 283 -18.44 -19.99 -2.97
C HIS A 283 -17.78 -19.19 -4.12
N PRO A 284 -18.23 -19.32 -5.38
CA PRO A 284 -17.58 -18.67 -6.53
C PRO A 284 -17.52 -17.15 -6.40
N ARG A 285 -18.57 -16.54 -5.84
CA ARG A 285 -18.66 -15.09 -5.63
C ARG A 285 -17.49 -14.52 -4.81
N THR A 286 -16.92 -15.29 -3.88
CA THR A 286 -15.77 -14.83 -3.08
C THR A 286 -14.58 -14.47 -3.95
N ALA A 287 -14.25 -15.31 -4.94
CA ALA A 287 -13.17 -15.01 -5.87
C ALA A 287 -13.50 -13.81 -6.77
N GLU A 288 -14.74 -13.71 -7.26
CA GLU A 288 -15.19 -12.60 -8.11
C GLU A 288 -15.09 -11.26 -7.39
N THR A 289 -15.55 -11.16 -6.14
CA THR A 289 -15.47 -9.93 -5.34
C THR A 289 -14.03 -9.45 -5.16
N ILE A 290 -13.09 -10.36 -4.90
CA ILE A 290 -11.68 -9.98 -4.70
C ILE A 290 -11.03 -9.55 -6.03
N VAL A 291 -11.33 -10.25 -7.12
CA VAL A 291 -10.85 -9.86 -8.46
C VAL A 291 -11.44 -8.53 -8.89
N GLU A 292 -12.73 -8.26 -8.62
CA GLU A 292 -13.37 -6.96 -8.86
C GLU A 292 -12.64 -5.85 -8.11
N LYS A 293 -12.32 -6.04 -6.83
CA LYS A 293 -11.60 -5.02 -6.04
C LYS A 293 -10.18 -4.77 -6.57
N LEU A 294 -9.44 -5.83 -6.92
CA LEU A 294 -8.11 -5.69 -7.53
C LEU A 294 -8.18 -5.02 -8.91
N TRP A 295 -9.24 -5.28 -9.69
CA TRP A 295 -9.47 -4.60 -10.95
C TRP A 295 -9.63 -3.09 -10.77
N HIS A 296 -10.45 -2.66 -9.81
CA HIS A 296 -10.65 -1.24 -9.52
C HIS A 296 -9.36 -0.56 -9.01
N GLU A 297 -8.50 -1.30 -8.33
CA GLU A 297 -7.23 -0.79 -7.81
C GLU A 297 -6.16 -0.61 -8.90
N PHE A 298 -6.07 -1.57 -9.83
CA PHE A 298 -4.94 -1.67 -10.77
C PHE A 298 -5.28 -1.40 -12.24
N VAL A 299 -6.52 -1.64 -12.68
CA VAL A 299 -6.90 -1.58 -14.10
C VAL A 299 -7.71 -0.32 -14.40
N SER A 300 -8.95 -0.26 -13.92
CA SER A 300 -9.91 0.81 -14.25
C SER A 300 -11.13 0.81 -13.33
N LEU A 301 -11.88 1.92 -13.31
CA LEU A 301 -13.18 2.02 -12.62
C LEU A 301 -14.33 1.31 -13.36
N LYS A 302 -14.06 0.78 -14.57
CA LYS A 302 -15.06 0.12 -15.42
C LYS A 302 -14.68 -1.35 -15.57
N PRO A 303 -15.25 -2.24 -14.73
CA PRO A 303 -14.91 -3.66 -14.76
C PRO A 303 -15.32 -4.34 -16.07
N ASP A 304 -14.44 -5.20 -16.59
CA ASP A 304 -14.79 -6.17 -17.63
C ASP A 304 -15.32 -7.45 -16.97
N ALA A 305 -16.63 -7.64 -17.01
CA ALA A 305 -17.28 -8.76 -16.33
C ALA A 305 -16.82 -10.14 -16.86
N ALA A 306 -16.44 -10.25 -18.13
CA ALA A 306 -15.99 -11.52 -18.68
C ALA A 306 -14.58 -11.86 -18.18
N GLU A 307 -13.69 -10.86 -18.20
CA GLU A 307 -12.31 -11.04 -17.74
C GLU A 307 -12.24 -11.26 -16.22
N ILE A 308 -13.08 -10.58 -15.44
CA ILE A 308 -13.20 -10.80 -14.00
C ILE A 308 -13.60 -12.23 -13.69
N LYS A 309 -14.62 -12.77 -14.37
CA LYS A 309 -15.05 -14.16 -14.18
C LYS A 309 -13.95 -15.15 -14.53
N ARG A 310 -13.22 -14.90 -15.62
CA ARG A 310 -12.08 -15.73 -16.02
C ARG A 310 -10.97 -15.74 -14.97
N LEU A 311 -10.52 -14.55 -14.55
CA LEU A 311 -9.50 -14.39 -13.52
C LEU A 311 -9.94 -14.97 -12.16
N ALA A 312 -11.21 -14.83 -11.78
CA ALA A 312 -11.76 -15.38 -10.56
C ALA A 312 -11.81 -16.91 -10.57
N ALA A 313 -12.14 -17.52 -11.70
CA ALA A 313 -12.09 -18.97 -11.87
C ALA A 313 -10.65 -19.50 -11.71
N ASP A 314 -9.67 -18.83 -12.34
CA ASP A 314 -8.25 -19.18 -12.22
C ASP A 314 -7.74 -18.99 -10.78
N PHE A 315 -8.13 -17.89 -10.12
CA PHE A 315 -7.78 -17.59 -8.73
C PHE A 315 -8.32 -18.65 -7.76
N ARG A 316 -9.57 -19.08 -7.94
CA ARG A 316 -10.14 -20.16 -7.13
C ARG A 316 -9.47 -21.50 -7.43
N LYS A 317 -9.18 -21.80 -8.70
CA LYS A 317 -8.51 -23.05 -9.11
C LYS A 317 -7.08 -23.15 -8.59
N SER A 318 -6.37 -22.03 -8.48
CA SER A 318 -5.03 -21.98 -7.87
C SER A 318 -5.05 -22.12 -6.35
N GLY A 319 -6.23 -22.21 -5.73
CA GLY A 319 -6.36 -22.27 -4.28
C GLY A 319 -6.22 -20.90 -3.61
N TYR A 320 -6.57 -19.81 -4.30
CA TYR A 320 -6.50 -18.43 -3.81
C TYR A 320 -5.09 -17.83 -3.72
N GLU A 321 -4.18 -18.23 -4.60
CA GLU A 321 -2.83 -17.64 -4.70
C GLU A 321 -2.88 -16.23 -5.33
N ILE A 322 -2.43 -15.21 -4.58
CA ILE A 322 -2.50 -13.80 -4.97
C ILE A 322 -1.46 -13.47 -6.04
N LYS A 323 -0.23 -13.96 -5.91
CA LYS A 323 0.84 -13.69 -6.88
C LYS A 323 0.48 -14.10 -8.32
N PRO A 324 -0.01 -15.34 -8.59
CA PRO A 324 -0.47 -15.72 -9.92
C PRO A 324 -1.64 -14.88 -10.44
N LEU A 325 -2.61 -14.52 -9.57
CA LEU A 325 -3.71 -13.65 -9.95
C LEU A 325 -3.20 -12.28 -10.40
N LEU A 326 -2.35 -11.64 -9.59
CA LEU A 326 -1.81 -10.32 -9.90
C LEU A 326 -0.96 -10.34 -11.17
N ARG A 327 -0.17 -11.42 -11.37
CA ARG A 327 0.56 -11.65 -12.63
C ARG A 327 -0.38 -11.69 -13.82
N ALA A 328 -1.46 -12.49 -13.75
CA ALA A 328 -2.43 -12.62 -14.83
C ALA A 328 -3.15 -11.29 -15.12
N LEU A 329 -3.49 -10.53 -14.08
CA LEU A 329 -4.11 -9.21 -14.19
C LEU A 329 -3.18 -8.20 -14.88
N LEU A 330 -1.92 -8.09 -14.44
CA LEU A 330 -0.95 -7.13 -15.00
C LEU A 330 -0.52 -7.45 -16.43
N LEU A 331 -0.60 -8.72 -16.83
CA LEU A 331 -0.35 -9.19 -18.21
C LEU A 331 -1.58 -9.14 -19.12
N SER A 332 -2.77 -8.85 -18.58
CA SER A 332 -4.00 -8.84 -19.36
C SER A 332 -3.99 -7.76 -20.44
N ALA A 333 -4.71 -8.02 -21.54
CA ALA A 333 -4.92 -7.02 -22.59
C ALA A 333 -5.60 -5.77 -22.02
N SER A 334 -6.57 -5.94 -21.11
CA SER A 334 -7.29 -4.84 -20.47
C SER A 334 -6.38 -3.95 -19.63
N PHE A 335 -5.42 -4.51 -18.87
CA PHE A 335 -4.46 -3.67 -18.13
C PHE A 335 -3.60 -2.81 -19.08
N ARG A 336 -3.22 -3.38 -20.23
CA ARG A 336 -2.33 -2.74 -21.20
C ARG A 336 -3.04 -1.82 -22.19
N ASP A 337 -4.37 -1.85 -22.23
CA ASP A 337 -5.20 -1.05 -23.11
C ASP A 337 -4.89 0.45 -22.92
N PRO A 338 -4.58 1.20 -24.00
CA PRO A 338 -4.39 2.65 -23.93
C PRO A 338 -5.53 3.42 -23.26
N ALA A 339 -6.78 2.96 -23.36
CA ALA A 339 -7.93 3.58 -22.70
C ALA A 339 -7.82 3.54 -21.17
N ASN A 340 -7.07 2.59 -20.62
CA ASN A 340 -6.85 2.44 -19.19
C ASN A 340 -5.58 3.17 -18.69
N ARG A 341 -4.87 3.93 -19.54
CA ARG A 341 -3.75 4.78 -19.11
C ARG A 341 -4.27 6.13 -18.60
N GLY A 342 -3.85 6.54 -17.39
CA GLY A 342 -4.35 7.76 -16.78
C GLY A 342 -5.85 7.71 -16.48
N SER A 343 -6.43 6.52 -16.28
CA SER A 343 -7.88 6.34 -16.09
C SER A 343 -8.31 6.31 -14.63
N LEU A 344 -7.37 6.17 -13.68
CA LEU A 344 -7.68 6.21 -12.25
C LEU A 344 -7.18 7.51 -11.63
N ILE A 345 -7.87 7.94 -10.58
CA ILE A 345 -7.48 9.09 -9.77
C ILE A 345 -6.53 8.61 -8.68
N LYS A 346 -5.37 9.28 -8.53
CA LYS A 346 -4.45 9.06 -7.41
C LYS A 346 -5.18 9.32 -6.09
N SER A 347 -5.21 8.34 -5.21
CA SER A 347 -5.67 8.57 -3.83
C SER A 347 -4.76 9.60 -3.12
N PRO A 348 -5.22 10.26 -2.04
CA PRO A 348 -4.40 11.23 -1.33
C PRO A 348 -3.01 10.73 -0.89
N VAL A 349 -2.90 9.47 -0.46
CA VAL A 349 -1.61 8.84 -0.11
C VAL A 349 -0.71 8.73 -1.34
N GLU A 350 -1.22 8.25 -2.47
CA GLU A 350 -0.45 8.17 -3.71
C GLU A 350 -0.03 9.54 -4.22
N LEU A 351 -0.92 10.53 -4.16
CA LEU A 351 -0.56 11.90 -4.55
C LEU A 351 0.58 12.42 -3.66
N ILE A 352 0.44 12.33 -2.33
CA ILE A 352 1.40 12.95 -1.42
C ILE A 352 2.73 12.19 -1.40
N VAL A 353 2.70 10.87 -1.16
CA VAL A 353 3.91 10.03 -1.10
C VAL A 353 4.61 10.04 -2.47
N GLY A 354 3.84 9.90 -3.55
CA GLY A 354 4.39 9.92 -4.91
C GLY A 354 5.04 11.23 -5.29
N THR A 355 4.44 12.37 -4.93
CA THR A 355 5.02 13.70 -5.19
C THR A 355 6.32 13.90 -4.43
N VAL A 356 6.37 13.48 -3.15
CA VAL A 356 7.59 13.58 -2.32
C VAL A 356 8.70 12.70 -2.91
N HIS A 357 8.37 11.47 -3.33
CA HIS A 357 9.30 10.53 -3.96
C HIS A 357 9.86 11.06 -5.27
N VAL A 358 9.00 11.43 -6.23
CA VAL A 358 9.44 11.84 -7.57
C VAL A 358 10.28 13.12 -7.55
N LEU A 359 9.96 14.06 -6.66
CA LEU A 359 10.74 15.30 -6.49
C LEU A 359 12.03 15.11 -5.69
N GLY A 360 12.23 13.95 -5.07
CA GLY A 360 13.38 13.69 -4.21
C GLY A 360 13.45 14.65 -3.04
N LEU A 361 12.29 15.08 -2.52
CA LEU A 361 12.25 16.04 -1.42
C LEU A 361 12.72 15.36 -0.14
N PRO A 362 13.55 16.03 0.69
CA PRO A 362 13.79 15.54 2.04
C PRO A 362 12.43 15.44 2.71
N VAL A 363 12.16 14.30 3.38
CA VAL A 363 10.87 14.05 4.00
C VAL A 363 10.54 15.24 4.90
N PRO A 364 9.53 16.07 4.55
CA PRO A 364 9.18 17.23 5.36
C PRO A 364 8.84 16.75 6.78
N GLU A 365 8.79 17.67 7.75
CA GLU A 365 8.36 17.38 9.12
C GLU A 365 7.22 16.35 9.07
N LYS A 366 7.47 15.09 9.48
CA LYS A 366 6.62 13.93 9.13
C LYS A 366 5.18 14.09 9.61
N THR A 367 5.00 14.89 10.65
CA THR A 367 3.72 15.39 11.18
C THR A 367 2.95 16.27 10.19
N GLY A 368 3.64 17.02 9.33
CA GLY A 368 3.09 17.78 8.22
C GLY A 368 2.43 16.88 7.17
N ILE A 369 3.06 15.77 6.77
CA ILE A 369 2.47 14.80 5.83
C ILE A 369 1.15 14.24 6.40
N VAL A 370 1.17 13.79 7.66
CA VAL A 370 -0.04 13.29 8.33
C VAL A 370 -1.16 14.34 8.36
N ARG A 371 -0.83 15.61 8.63
CA ARG A 371 -1.81 16.72 8.61
C ARG A 371 -2.41 16.96 7.22
N MET A 372 -1.60 16.87 6.17
CA MET A 372 -2.07 17.02 4.78
C MET A 372 -2.98 15.87 4.38
N LEU A 373 -2.60 14.63 4.70
CA LEU A 373 -3.43 13.44 4.52
C LEU A 373 -4.77 13.54 5.26
N GLN A 374 -4.76 14.11 6.47
CA GLN A 374 -5.98 14.38 7.24
C GLN A 374 -6.90 15.38 6.53
N GLY A 375 -6.35 16.47 5.98
CA GLY A 375 -7.12 17.43 5.19
C GLY A 375 -7.76 16.84 3.94
N LEU A 376 -7.11 15.85 3.32
CA LEU A 376 -7.60 15.13 2.14
C LEU A 376 -8.43 13.88 2.47
N GLY A 377 -8.64 13.57 3.75
CA GLY A 377 -9.54 12.51 4.20
C GLY A 377 -9.00 11.07 4.12
N GLN A 378 -7.68 10.87 3.96
CA GLN A 378 -7.09 9.53 3.88
C GLN A 378 -5.84 9.40 4.76
N VAL A 379 -6.04 9.01 6.02
CA VAL A 379 -4.96 8.90 7.02
C VAL A 379 -4.69 7.42 7.32
N PRO A 380 -3.43 6.95 7.27
CA PRO A 380 -3.10 5.57 7.65
C PRO A 380 -3.70 5.17 9.01
N PHE A 381 -4.24 3.96 9.09
CA PHE A 381 -4.92 3.41 10.28
C PHE A 381 -6.20 4.14 10.74
N ASP A 382 -6.69 5.16 10.01
CA ASP A 382 -7.93 5.88 10.33
C ASP A 382 -8.93 5.88 9.14
N PRO A 383 -9.42 4.69 8.74
CA PRO A 383 -10.52 4.59 7.79
C PRO A 383 -11.81 5.21 8.39
N PRO A 384 -12.65 5.85 7.56
CA PRO A 384 -13.84 6.57 8.05
C PRO A 384 -14.94 5.64 8.57
N ASN A 385 -15.03 4.42 8.05
CA ASN A 385 -15.98 3.38 8.47
C ASN A 385 -15.48 1.99 8.04
N VAL A 386 -16.25 0.93 8.34
CA VAL A 386 -15.91 -0.48 8.07
C VAL A 386 -15.70 -0.81 6.58
N LYS A 387 -16.27 -0.01 5.66
CA LYS A 387 -16.08 -0.15 4.20
C LYS A 387 -14.73 0.41 3.71
N GLY A 388 -13.92 0.97 4.61
CA GLY A 388 -12.65 1.59 4.28
C GLY A 388 -12.84 2.99 3.69
N TRP A 389 -11.99 3.37 2.74
CA TRP A 389 -12.13 4.62 2.01
C TRP A 389 -12.83 4.43 0.68
N ALA A 390 -13.77 5.33 0.36
CA ALA A 390 -14.31 5.41 -1.00
C ALA A 390 -13.19 5.80 -1.97
N GLY A 391 -13.00 5.00 -3.03
CA GLY A 391 -12.00 5.24 -4.06
C GLY A 391 -12.51 6.07 -5.24
N GLY A 392 -11.69 6.19 -6.29
CA GLY A 392 -12.07 6.78 -7.57
C GLY A 392 -12.48 8.24 -7.47
N GLU A 393 -13.64 8.58 -8.02
CA GLU A 393 -14.15 9.95 -8.09
C GLU A 393 -14.44 10.58 -6.72
N ALA A 394 -14.64 9.76 -5.68
CA ALA A 394 -14.84 10.25 -4.31
C ALA A 394 -13.65 11.06 -3.76
N TRP A 395 -12.46 10.95 -4.38
CA TRP A 395 -11.31 11.77 -4.04
C TRP A 395 -11.42 13.22 -4.51
N ILE A 396 -12.33 13.50 -5.44
CA ILE A 396 -12.48 14.81 -6.09
C ILE A 396 -13.81 15.43 -5.67
N SER A 397 -13.70 16.58 -5.02
CA SER A 397 -14.80 17.48 -4.67
C SER A 397 -14.29 18.91 -4.82
N THR A 398 -15.19 19.91 -4.80
CA THR A 398 -14.79 21.33 -4.83
C THR A 398 -13.77 21.67 -3.74
N TYR A 399 -13.91 21.06 -2.56
CA TYR A 399 -13.01 21.28 -1.43
C TYR A 399 -11.67 20.53 -1.59
N THR A 400 -11.72 19.22 -1.88
CA THR A 400 -10.49 18.40 -1.96
C THR A 400 -9.64 18.77 -3.18
N LEU A 401 -10.23 19.21 -4.29
CA LEU A 401 -9.48 19.66 -5.46
C LEU A 401 -8.61 20.89 -5.13
N LEU A 402 -9.16 21.86 -4.40
CA LEU A 402 -8.42 23.04 -3.95
C LEU A 402 -7.26 22.63 -3.01
N LEU A 403 -7.51 21.75 -2.04
CA LEU A 403 -6.46 21.29 -1.12
C LEU A 403 -5.34 20.53 -1.85
N ARG A 404 -5.68 19.71 -2.85
CA ARG A 404 -4.69 19.00 -3.68
C ARG A 404 -3.84 20.00 -4.46
N GLN A 405 -4.43 21.04 -5.04
CA GLN A 405 -3.68 22.08 -5.74
C GLN A 405 -2.78 22.88 -4.80
N GLN A 406 -3.30 23.26 -3.61
CA GLN A 406 -2.51 23.94 -2.58
C GLN A 406 -1.32 23.09 -2.11
N PHE A 407 -1.53 21.78 -1.94
CA PHE A 407 -0.46 20.84 -1.62
C PHE A 407 0.63 20.85 -2.70
N LEU A 408 0.24 20.72 -3.97
CA LEU A 408 1.18 20.65 -5.09
C LEU A 408 1.98 21.95 -5.23
N ARG A 409 1.33 23.11 -5.09
CA ARG A 409 2.02 24.41 -5.05
C ARG A 409 3.04 24.48 -3.91
N ARG A 410 2.65 24.04 -2.72
CA ARG A 410 3.55 24.00 -1.55
C ARG A 410 4.73 23.06 -1.78
N MET A 411 4.56 21.94 -2.48
CA MET A 411 5.67 21.05 -2.84
C MET A 411 6.64 21.72 -3.81
N VAL A 412 6.13 22.43 -4.83
CA VAL A 412 6.97 23.24 -5.73
C VAL A 412 7.75 24.29 -4.94
N GLU A 413 7.09 25.04 -4.06
CA GLU A 413 7.77 26.02 -3.21
C GLU A 413 8.81 25.38 -2.29
N ALA A 414 8.51 24.23 -1.68
CA ALA A 414 9.43 23.52 -0.80
C ALA A 414 10.75 23.16 -1.50
N THR A 415 10.72 22.88 -2.82
CA THR A 415 11.94 22.61 -3.59
C THR A 415 12.92 23.79 -3.58
N THR A 416 12.39 25.02 -3.59
CA THR A 416 13.19 26.26 -3.65
C THR A 416 13.76 26.67 -2.29
N VAL A 417 13.20 26.18 -1.18
CA VAL A 417 13.59 26.54 0.18
C VAL A 417 14.48 25.45 0.82
N ALA A 418 14.17 24.17 0.59
CA ALA A 418 14.91 23.07 1.18
C ALA A 418 16.38 23.01 0.70
N PRO A 419 17.35 22.71 1.58
CA PRO A 419 18.68 22.30 1.15
C PRO A 419 18.54 20.96 0.42
N MET A 420 18.71 20.98 -0.90
CA MET A 420 18.63 19.78 -1.76
C MET A 420 19.95 18.98 -1.80
N GLU A 421 20.96 19.42 -1.05
CA GLU A 421 22.21 18.68 -0.82
C GLU A 421 22.00 17.70 0.34
N GLY A 422 21.55 16.52 -0.02
CA GLY A 422 21.22 15.43 0.89
C GLY A 422 20.13 14.62 0.25
N GLY A 423 20.51 13.56 -0.48
CA GLY A 423 19.54 12.59 -0.99
C GLY A 423 18.74 11.95 0.16
N MET A 424 17.93 10.93 -0.15
CA MET A 424 17.29 10.04 0.84
C MET A 424 18.32 9.23 1.67
N ALA A 425 19.33 9.88 2.24
CA ALA A 425 20.20 9.31 3.24
C ALA A 425 19.38 9.20 4.52
N MET A 426 18.76 8.02 4.70
CA MET A 426 18.17 7.56 5.95
C MET A 426 19.27 7.43 7.01
N SER A 427 19.74 8.56 7.53
CA SER A 427 20.53 8.56 8.75
C SER A 427 19.56 8.38 9.92
N ALA A 428 19.71 7.25 10.63
CA ALA A 428 19.11 7.04 11.94
C ALA A 428 19.63 8.13 12.88
N ARG A 429 18.97 9.29 12.91
CA ARG A 429 19.27 10.31 13.91
C ARG A 429 18.59 9.87 15.21
N PRO A 430 19.34 9.73 16.31
CA PRO A 430 18.76 9.36 17.59
C PRO A 430 17.72 10.42 18.01
N ASN A 431 16.63 9.92 18.57
CA ASN A 431 15.50 10.69 19.04
C ASN A 431 15.94 11.61 20.19
N ARG A 432 16.42 12.83 19.89
CA ARG A 432 16.98 13.80 20.86
C ARG A 432 16.01 14.27 21.96
N ARG A 433 14.76 13.78 21.99
CA ARG A 433 13.82 14.00 23.09
C ARG A 433 13.89 12.93 24.18
N ALA A 434 14.48 11.76 23.91
CA ALA A 434 14.63 10.69 24.90
C ALA A 434 15.80 10.96 25.89
N ASP A 435 16.87 11.61 25.44
CA ASP A 435 18.09 11.82 26.26
C ASP A 435 17.98 12.98 27.27
N ARG A 436 16.92 13.79 27.24
CA ARG A 436 16.76 14.91 28.19
C ARG A 436 16.32 14.51 29.60
N ARG A 437 16.14 13.21 29.88
CA ARG A 437 15.74 12.69 31.21
C ARG A 437 16.90 12.23 32.08
N GLN A 438 18.14 12.28 31.60
CA GLN A 438 19.31 11.90 32.40
C GLN A 438 20.41 12.94 32.22
N GLN A 439 20.31 14.03 33.01
CA GLN A 439 21.43 14.74 33.65
C GLN A 439 20.92 16.12 34.12
N LEU A 440 20.73 16.25 35.42
CA LEU A 440 20.95 17.50 36.15
C LEU A 440 22.00 17.16 37.22
N PRO A 441 22.95 18.09 37.49
CA PRO A 441 22.71 18.95 38.64
C PRO A 441 23.13 20.41 38.42
N GLY A 442 22.53 21.30 39.21
CA GLY A 442 23.23 22.39 39.90
C GLY A 442 23.42 23.73 39.16
N ASP A 443 22.59 24.68 39.57
CA ASP A 443 22.85 26.10 39.76
C ASP A 443 22.95 27.14 38.63
N ASP A 444 22.31 28.26 39.00
CA ASP A 444 22.43 29.68 38.64
C ASP A 444 21.96 30.23 37.27
N SER A 445 20.79 30.87 37.35
CA SER A 445 20.62 32.31 37.08
C SER A 445 21.17 32.86 35.75
N THR A 446 20.36 32.82 34.69
CA THR A 446 20.16 33.96 33.77
C THR A 446 18.91 33.72 32.91
N MET A 447 17.93 34.62 33.01
CA MET A 447 16.81 34.66 32.06
C MET A 447 17.33 35.04 30.67
N GLN A 448 17.54 34.06 29.79
CA GLN A 448 17.60 34.33 28.35
C GLN A 448 16.17 34.41 27.82
N MET A 449 15.71 35.65 27.64
CA MET A 449 14.56 35.98 26.80
C MET A 449 14.74 35.28 25.45
N MET A 450 13.81 34.40 25.12
CA MET A 450 13.79 33.67 23.86
C MET A 450 13.63 34.70 22.73
N GLU A 451 14.70 34.96 21.97
CA GLU A 451 14.59 35.76 20.74
C GLU A 451 13.52 35.11 19.85
N PRO A 452 12.57 35.90 19.29
CA PRO A 452 11.69 35.38 18.27
C PRO A 452 12.55 34.85 17.11
N PRO A 453 12.14 33.75 16.45
CA PRO A 453 12.90 33.20 15.34
C PRO A 453 13.13 34.30 14.31
N ARG A 454 14.40 34.60 14.02
CA ARG A 454 14.77 35.59 13.00
C ARG A 454 14.10 35.20 11.69
N PRO A 455 13.45 36.14 10.98
CA PRO A 455 12.91 35.85 9.67
C PRO A 455 14.05 35.38 8.77
N VAL A 456 13.83 34.28 8.05
CA VAL A 456 14.77 33.77 7.05
C VAL A 456 15.02 34.90 6.05
N GLU A 457 16.19 35.51 6.10
CA GLU A 457 16.57 36.60 5.21
C GLU A 457 16.52 36.14 3.75
N GLY A 458 15.66 36.80 2.97
CA GLY A 458 16.00 37.21 1.60
C GLY A 458 16.09 36.15 0.50
N ARG A 459 15.39 35.01 0.55
CA ARG A 459 15.08 34.30 -0.71
C ARG A 459 13.89 34.97 -1.39
N SER A 460 14.14 35.62 -2.53
CA SER A 460 13.12 36.25 -3.37
C SER A 460 11.99 35.26 -3.68
N LEU A 461 10.81 35.49 -3.11
CA LEU A 461 9.57 34.75 -3.41
C LEU A 461 8.94 35.14 -4.76
N ARG A 462 9.61 35.97 -5.58
CA ARG A 462 9.05 36.51 -6.82
C ARG A 462 8.62 35.43 -7.83
N ASN A 463 9.15 34.21 -7.72
CA ASN A 463 8.81 33.07 -8.59
C ASN A 463 8.23 31.86 -7.81
N ALA A 464 7.81 32.05 -6.55
CA ALA A 464 7.29 30.97 -5.71
C ALA A 464 6.10 30.26 -6.39
N GLY A 465 6.21 28.94 -6.57
CA GLY A 465 5.18 28.12 -7.23
C GLY A 465 5.22 28.09 -8.76
N ASN A 466 6.05 28.91 -9.41
CA ASN A 466 6.19 28.94 -10.88
C ASN A 466 7.46 28.22 -11.38
N GLU A 467 8.44 27.97 -10.51
CA GLU A 467 9.68 27.29 -10.85
C GLU A 467 10.08 26.33 -9.72
N ALA A 468 10.28 25.05 -10.04
CA ALA A 468 10.78 24.06 -9.11
C ALA A 468 12.32 23.95 -9.17
N ARG A 469 12.97 23.85 -8.02
CA ARG A 469 14.36 23.38 -7.97
C ARG A 469 14.36 21.86 -8.16
N LEU A 470 15.12 21.38 -9.14
CA LEU A 470 15.19 19.95 -9.39
C LEU A 470 16.02 19.27 -8.29
N GLY A 471 15.38 18.32 -7.60
CA GLY A 471 16.05 17.43 -6.66
C GLY A 471 16.86 16.36 -7.38
N PRO A 472 17.64 15.54 -6.64
CA PRO A 472 18.55 14.53 -7.21
C PRO A 472 17.88 13.54 -8.17
N THR A 473 16.59 13.29 -8.01
CA THR A 473 15.79 12.38 -8.84
C THR A 473 15.46 12.95 -10.23
N LEU A 474 15.50 14.27 -10.40
CA LEU A 474 15.12 14.97 -11.63
C LEU A 474 16.28 15.74 -12.27
N THR A 475 17.39 15.94 -11.56
CA THR A 475 18.57 16.65 -12.08
C THR A 475 19.11 16.02 -13.36
N GLY A 476 19.33 16.83 -14.39
CA GLY A 476 19.89 16.38 -15.67
C GLY A 476 18.89 15.70 -16.61
N VAL A 477 17.61 15.65 -16.24
CA VAL A 477 16.53 15.11 -17.09
C VAL A 477 15.96 16.23 -17.96
N ASP A 478 15.77 15.95 -19.25
CA ASP A 478 15.21 16.90 -20.21
C ASP A 478 13.70 17.15 -19.97
N SER A 479 13.22 18.33 -20.39
CA SER A 479 11.82 18.75 -20.19
C SER A 479 10.80 17.76 -20.75
N ALA A 480 11.06 17.13 -21.90
CA ALA A 480 10.13 16.18 -22.51
C ALA A 480 10.00 14.91 -21.67
N THR A 481 11.12 14.37 -21.18
CA THR A 481 11.11 13.23 -20.24
C THR A 481 10.45 13.59 -18.92
N LEU A 482 10.64 14.81 -18.40
CA LEU A 482 9.98 15.28 -17.17
C LEU A 482 8.45 15.31 -17.30
N VAL A 483 7.93 15.88 -18.40
CA VAL A 483 6.49 15.88 -18.70
C VAL A 483 5.97 14.46 -18.85
N ARG A 484 6.64 13.61 -19.65
CA ARG A 484 6.24 12.21 -19.83
C ARG A 484 6.28 11.41 -18.53
N THR A 485 7.16 11.73 -17.59
CA THR A 485 7.21 11.09 -16.28
C THR A 485 6.00 11.48 -15.43
N LEU A 486 5.73 12.78 -15.33
CA LEU A 486 4.74 13.33 -14.39
C LEU A 486 3.31 13.15 -14.88
N LEU A 487 3.08 13.29 -16.18
CA LEU A 487 1.73 13.30 -16.76
C LEU A 487 1.42 11.98 -17.48
N PRO A 488 0.37 11.26 -17.07
CA PRO A 488 -0.04 10.02 -17.74
C PRO A 488 -0.77 10.27 -19.07
N ARG A 489 -1.15 11.53 -19.34
CA ARG A 489 -1.88 12.00 -20.51
C ARG A 489 -1.27 13.31 -20.99
N GLN A 490 -1.65 13.75 -22.19
CA GLN A 490 -1.31 15.08 -22.64
C GLN A 490 -1.81 16.13 -21.63
N PRO A 491 -1.03 17.19 -21.37
CA PRO A 491 -1.44 18.24 -20.46
C PRO A 491 -2.72 18.90 -20.97
N VAL A 492 -3.60 19.29 -20.05
CA VAL A 492 -4.84 19.98 -20.38
C VAL A 492 -4.53 21.42 -20.79
N ASP A 493 -3.62 22.05 -20.05
CA ASP A 493 -3.11 23.37 -20.38
C ASP A 493 -1.75 23.19 -21.06
N GLY A 494 -1.61 23.68 -22.30
CA GLY A 494 -0.37 23.53 -23.05
C GLY A 494 0.86 23.95 -22.23
N LEU A 495 1.80 23.04 -22.04
CA LEU A 495 3.03 23.32 -21.29
C LEU A 495 4.05 23.99 -22.22
N ASP A 496 4.69 25.07 -21.77
CA ASP A 496 5.82 25.67 -22.48
C ASP A 496 7.04 24.75 -22.39
N ALA A 497 7.18 23.86 -23.37
CA ALA A 497 8.28 22.90 -23.45
C ALA A 497 9.65 23.57 -23.66
N ASN A 498 9.68 24.86 -24.02
CA ASN A 498 10.91 25.65 -24.14
C ASN A 498 11.30 26.34 -22.83
N GLY A 499 10.46 26.25 -21.79
CA GLY A 499 10.75 26.74 -20.46
C GLY A 499 11.87 25.97 -19.76
N THR A 500 12.37 26.53 -18.65
CA THR A 500 13.36 25.82 -17.83
C THR A 500 12.78 24.48 -17.34
N PRO A 501 13.60 23.43 -17.17
CA PRO A 501 13.14 22.16 -16.61
C PRO A 501 12.36 22.31 -15.28
N GLY A 502 12.75 23.28 -14.45
CA GLY A 502 12.05 23.62 -13.20
C GLY A 502 10.66 24.22 -13.43
N ALA A 503 10.49 25.11 -14.40
CA ALA A 503 9.20 25.68 -14.77
C ALA A 503 8.27 24.62 -15.37
N VAL A 504 8.82 23.69 -16.15
CA VAL A 504 8.09 22.55 -16.72
C VAL A 504 7.58 21.62 -15.63
N VAL A 505 8.41 21.29 -14.63
CA VAL A 505 7.97 20.47 -13.48
C VAL A 505 6.89 21.17 -12.68
N ALA A 506 7.05 22.46 -12.37
CA ALA A 506 6.04 23.22 -11.63
C ALA A 506 4.70 23.22 -12.36
N SER A 507 4.71 23.47 -13.68
CA SER A 507 3.52 23.50 -14.51
C SER A 507 2.87 22.12 -14.63
N ALA A 508 3.67 21.06 -14.87
CA ALA A 508 3.17 19.69 -14.94
C ALA A 508 2.54 19.22 -13.63
N LEU A 509 3.11 19.55 -12.47
CA LEU A 509 2.51 19.19 -11.17
C LEU A 509 1.16 19.87 -10.94
N LEU A 510 0.94 21.06 -11.49
CA LEU A 510 -0.30 21.82 -11.33
C LEU A 510 -1.35 21.48 -12.39
N ASP A 511 -1.00 20.73 -13.43
CA ASP A 511 -1.92 20.23 -14.43
C ASP A 511 -2.88 19.18 -13.84
N THR A 512 -4.13 19.21 -14.27
CA THR A 512 -5.15 18.26 -13.78
C THR A 512 -4.82 16.80 -14.09
N ALA A 513 -4.11 16.51 -15.18
CA ALA A 513 -3.66 15.17 -15.54
C ALA A 513 -2.67 14.60 -14.52
N TYR A 514 -1.96 15.42 -13.73
CA TYR A 514 -1.10 14.94 -12.65
C TYR A 514 -1.88 14.22 -11.55
N GLN A 515 -3.17 14.49 -11.41
CA GLN A 515 -4.04 13.80 -10.45
C GLN A 515 -4.33 12.35 -10.85
N LEU A 516 -4.00 11.96 -12.09
CA LEU A 516 -4.33 10.67 -12.66
C LEU A 516 -3.14 9.70 -12.59
N LYS A 517 -3.41 8.41 -12.65
CA LYS A 517 -2.43 7.33 -12.88
C LYS A 517 -2.95 6.42 -13.98
#